data_AF-A0A931ZXQ8-F1
#
_entry.id   AF-A0A931ZXQ8-F1
#
_cell.length_a   1.000
_cell.length_b   1.000
_cell.length_c   1.000
_cell.angle_alpha   90.00
_cell.angle_beta   90.00
_cell.angle_gamma   90.00
#
_symmetry.space_group_name_H-M   'P 1'
#
loop_
_entity.id
_entity.type
_entity.pdbx_description
1 polymer ?
#
loop_
_entity_poly.entity_id
_entity_poly.type
_entity_poly.pdbx_seq_one_letter_code
_entity_poly.pdbx_strand_id
1 'polypeptide(L)'
;MQCELFGAVLCFSQLLFVEATRTQRKADFLGSLMKSFSCWGGVPALLTPDNLKGAVTRAHRYDPELNADFSIFCEHYGTAALPARPRKPKDKAVIEGALGVFWRWIRAKLAKERFHSIEGLNSWLKEKLERFNQRVQRKYGLSRRQKFESGERELLLPIPQTPYEICEWQTAKPHWDCFAQVGKNFFSAPYALRGKELGVRITPAHVEFFYQLERVAMHKRPPANQQGRYIRVDAHLPEAHKAMLEFVPQKCLSDAQTIGPQTHALIEGLITKSRHPLMYLRRCLGILRLKSRFGADALERACHRANGLPENFPRLNTIEGILKAHTNPASNVTEMSPQVMRGPNPNLRGQNHWVQPVEQPSLW
;
A
#
# COMPACT_ATOMS: atom_id res chain seq x y z
N MET A 1 14.37 4.98 6.96
CA MET A 1 12.92 5.04 6.77
C MET A 1 12.64 6.08 5.69
N GLN A 2 11.91 5.73 4.63
CA GLN A 2 11.43 6.74 3.67
C GLN A 2 10.07 7.26 4.14
N CYS A 3 9.86 8.57 4.02
CA CYS A 3 8.61 9.26 4.33
C CYS A 3 8.41 10.41 3.35
N GLU A 4 7.17 10.86 3.23
CA GLU A 4 6.75 11.97 2.39
C GLU A 4 6.45 13.19 3.28
N LEU A 5 6.59 14.39 2.74
CA LEU A 5 6.25 15.62 3.47
C LEU A 5 4.93 16.19 2.93
N PHE A 6 3.91 16.23 3.78
CA PHE A 6 2.68 16.93 3.51
C PHE A 6 2.79 18.39 3.93
N GLY A 7 2.26 19.30 3.12
CA GLY A 7 2.19 20.72 3.42
C GLY A 7 0.83 21.30 3.04
N ALA A 8 0.24 22.08 3.94
CA ALA A 8 -0.98 22.85 3.68
C ALA A 8 -0.81 24.28 4.20
N VAL A 9 -1.41 25.26 3.53
CA VAL A 9 -1.28 26.67 3.90
C VAL A 9 -2.62 27.36 3.77
N LEU A 10 -2.97 28.18 4.76
CA LEU A 10 -4.08 29.10 4.65
C LEU A 10 -3.67 30.33 3.83
N CYS A 11 -4.38 30.62 2.75
CA CYS A 11 -3.93 31.58 1.74
C CYS A 11 -3.81 33.02 2.26
N PHE A 12 -4.69 33.45 3.17
CA PHE A 12 -4.70 34.83 3.66
C PHE A 12 -3.62 35.06 4.71
N SER A 13 -3.60 34.27 5.80
CA SER A 13 -2.60 34.42 6.85
C SER A 13 -1.22 33.91 6.43
N GLN A 14 -1.16 33.02 5.44
CA GLN A 14 0.00 32.18 5.11
C GLN A 14 0.41 31.25 6.26
N LEU A 15 -0.52 30.94 7.17
CA LEU A 15 -0.29 30.01 8.28
C LEU A 15 -0.04 28.62 7.71
N LEU A 16 1.16 28.10 7.95
CA LEU A 16 1.65 26.88 7.35
C LEU A 16 1.39 25.70 8.30
N PHE A 17 0.96 24.59 7.73
CA PHE A 17 0.93 23.26 8.34
C PHE A 17 1.87 22.34 7.56
N VAL A 18 2.68 21.56 8.27
CA VAL A 18 3.60 20.57 7.69
C VAL A 18 3.63 19.34 8.57
N GLU A 19 3.56 18.15 7.95
CA GLU A 19 3.85 16.89 8.64
C GLU A 19 4.56 15.90 7.72
N ALA A 20 5.35 15.02 8.31
CA ALA A 20 5.83 13.81 7.66
C ALA A 20 4.75 12.72 7.70
N THR A 21 4.47 12.15 6.54
CA THR A 21 3.51 11.06 6.33
C THR A 21 4.19 9.86 5.68
N ARG A 22 3.55 8.68 5.73
CA ARG A 22 4.17 7.43 5.24
C ARG A 22 4.18 7.35 3.72
N THR A 23 3.08 7.74 3.07
CA THR A 23 2.93 7.63 1.62
C THR A 23 2.11 8.80 1.06
N GLN A 24 2.10 8.94 -0.27
CA GLN A 24 1.23 9.88 -0.98
C GLN A 24 -0.16 9.30 -1.31
N ARG A 25 -0.55 8.20 -0.65
CA ARG A 25 -1.86 7.56 -0.89
C ARG A 25 -2.99 8.40 -0.33
N LYS A 26 -4.19 8.21 -0.88
CA LYS A 26 -5.41 8.95 -0.50
C LYS A 26 -5.66 8.94 1.00
N ALA A 27 -5.54 7.78 1.66
CA ALA A 27 -5.77 7.66 3.09
C ALA A 27 -4.81 8.53 3.93
N ASP A 28 -3.51 8.49 3.59
CA ASP A 28 -2.51 9.31 4.27
C ASP A 28 -2.74 10.82 3.99
N PHE A 29 -3.09 11.18 2.75
CA PHE A 29 -3.40 12.55 2.35
C PHE A 29 -4.63 13.13 3.07
N LEU A 30 -5.74 12.38 3.12
CA LEU A 30 -6.94 12.79 3.85
C LEU A 30 -6.67 12.90 5.35
N GLY A 31 -5.93 11.95 5.93
CA GLY A 31 -5.51 12.02 7.31
C GLY A 31 -4.66 13.27 7.61
N SER A 32 -3.78 13.67 6.69
CA SER A 32 -3.01 14.90 6.81
C SER A 32 -3.87 16.16 6.74
N LEU A 33 -4.88 16.20 5.87
CA LEU A 33 -5.86 17.30 5.84
C LEU A 33 -6.63 17.42 7.15
N MET A 34 -7.16 16.32 7.69
CA MET A 34 -7.90 16.30 8.95
C MET A 34 -7.06 16.82 10.13
N LYS A 35 -5.77 16.46 10.18
CA LYS A 35 -4.83 16.99 11.18
C LYS A 35 -4.56 18.48 10.98
N SER A 36 -4.50 18.97 9.73
CA SER A 36 -4.34 20.39 9.45
C SER A 36 -5.55 21.20 9.94
N PHE A 37 -6.77 20.71 9.73
CA PHE A 37 -8.00 21.34 10.25
C PHE A 37 -7.99 21.39 11.78
N SER A 38 -7.65 20.28 12.42
CA SER A 38 -7.47 20.22 13.88
C SER A 38 -6.42 21.21 14.38
N CYS A 39 -5.32 21.40 13.64
CA CYS A 39 -4.25 22.34 13.99
C CYS A 39 -4.70 23.80 13.91
N TRP A 40 -5.56 24.14 12.94
CA TRP A 40 -6.11 25.48 12.78
C TRP A 40 -7.35 25.71 13.65
N GLY A 41 -7.99 24.65 14.14
CA GLY A 41 -9.22 24.73 14.92
C GLY A 41 -10.46 25.00 14.06
N GLY A 42 -10.40 24.68 12.77
CA GLY A 42 -11.49 24.91 11.81
C GLY A 42 -11.15 24.40 10.41
N VAL A 43 -12.15 24.36 9.54
CA VAL A 43 -12.03 23.90 8.15
C VAL A 43 -12.09 25.10 7.21
N PRO A 44 -11.17 25.26 6.25
CA PRO A 44 -11.29 26.29 5.24
C PRO A 44 -12.50 26.01 4.32
N ALA A 45 -13.17 27.06 3.84
CA ALA A 45 -14.31 26.90 2.94
C ALA A 45 -13.93 26.34 1.55
N LEU A 46 -12.66 26.49 1.15
CA LEU A 46 -12.14 26.04 -0.14
C LEU A 46 -10.78 25.38 0.02
N LEU A 47 -10.65 24.17 -0.49
CA LEU A 47 -9.40 23.45 -0.66
C LEU A 47 -8.91 23.56 -2.09
N THR A 48 -7.64 23.89 -2.26
CA THR A 48 -6.97 23.88 -3.57
C THR A 48 -5.92 22.78 -3.57
N PRO A 49 -6.32 21.49 -3.70
CA PRO A 49 -5.35 20.41 -3.75
C PRO A 49 -4.48 20.53 -5.00
N ASP A 50 -3.20 20.23 -4.86
CA ASP A 50 -2.37 19.89 -6.01
C ASP A 50 -2.95 18.63 -6.67
N ASN A 51 -2.81 18.50 -7.99
CA ASN A 51 -3.31 17.47 -8.89
C ASN A 51 -2.73 16.07 -8.56
N LEU A 52 -2.89 15.63 -7.32
CA LEU A 52 -2.71 14.28 -6.86
C LEU A 52 -3.86 13.46 -7.43
N LYS A 53 -3.51 12.33 -8.06
CA LYS A 53 -4.47 11.28 -8.45
C LYS A 53 -5.38 10.81 -7.30
N GLY A 54 -5.07 11.19 -6.05
CA GLY A 54 -5.91 10.96 -4.86
C GLY A 54 -7.13 11.89 -4.74
N ALA A 55 -7.13 13.07 -5.37
CA ALA A 55 -8.23 14.05 -5.31
C ALA A 55 -8.96 14.23 -6.65
N VAL A 56 -8.31 13.88 -7.78
CA VAL A 56 -8.83 14.15 -9.14
C VAL A 56 -8.80 12.87 -9.97
N THR A 57 -9.97 12.45 -10.47
CA THR A 57 -10.11 11.28 -11.38
C THR A 57 -9.85 11.70 -12.83
N ARG A 58 -10.33 12.91 -13.21
CA ARG A 58 -10.03 13.55 -14.49
C ARG A 58 -9.96 15.07 -14.33
N ALA A 59 -8.79 15.66 -14.56
CA ALA A 59 -8.64 17.12 -14.51
C ALA A 59 -9.26 17.75 -15.78
N HIS A 60 -10.40 18.41 -15.64
CA HIS A 60 -11.07 19.14 -16.74
C HIS A 60 -11.18 20.63 -16.41
N ARG A 61 -11.15 21.48 -17.45
CA ARG A 61 -11.06 22.95 -17.32
C ARG A 61 -12.33 23.59 -16.76
N TYR A 62 -13.47 22.95 -16.94
CA TYR A 62 -14.79 23.46 -16.59
C TYR A 62 -15.58 22.55 -15.64
N ASP A 63 -15.17 21.28 -15.53
CA ASP A 63 -15.89 20.27 -14.73
C ASP A 63 -14.92 19.17 -14.26
N PRO A 64 -13.99 19.49 -13.35
CA PRO A 64 -13.06 18.49 -12.84
C PRO A 64 -13.83 17.43 -12.04
N GLU A 65 -13.85 16.19 -12.52
CA GLU A 65 -14.38 15.06 -11.76
C GLU A 65 -13.45 14.80 -10.57
N LEU A 66 -13.86 15.35 -9.42
CA LEU A 66 -13.29 15.02 -8.12
C LEU A 66 -13.42 13.51 -7.92
N ASN A 67 -12.43 12.93 -7.24
CA ASN A 67 -12.54 11.57 -6.78
C ASN A 67 -13.79 11.44 -5.87
N ALA A 68 -14.66 10.46 -6.10
CA ALA A 68 -15.89 10.29 -5.32
C ALA A 68 -15.63 10.32 -3.80
N ASP A 69 -14.57 9.65 -3.34
CA ASP A 69 -14.17 9.66 -1.93
C ASP A 69 -13.76 11.06 -1.43
N PHE A 70 -13.15 11.87 -2.30
CA PHE A 70 -12.76 13.24 -1.97
C PHE A 70 -13.97 14.19 -1.96
N SER A 71 -14.97 13.94 -2.81
CA SER A 71 -16.25 14.64 -2.77
C SER A 71 -17.00 14.38 -1.47
N ILE A 72 -17.10 13.11 -1.04
CA ILE A 72 -17.72 12.73 0.23
C ILE A 72 -16.96 13.36 1.41
N PHE A 73 -15.63 13.39 1.35
CA PHE A 73 -14.80 14.09 2.34
C PHE A 73 -15.13 15.58 2.40
N CYS A 74 -15.22 16.24 1.24
CA CYS A 74 -15.55 17.66 1.13
C CYS A 74 -16.94 17.96 1.72
N GLU A 75 -17.94 17.14 1.39
CA GLU A 75 -19.29 17.23 1.91
C GLU A 75 -19.33 17.04 3.44
N HIS A 76 -18.64 16.03 3.98
CA HIS A 76 -18.56 15.78 5.41
C HIS A 76 -18.02 16.98 6.20
N TYR A 77 -17.02 17.66 5.63
CA TYR A 77 -16.39 18.83 6.24
C TYR A 77 -17.02 20.17 5.82
N GLY A 78 -18.04 20.17 4.96
CA GLY A 78 -18.67 21.37 4.42
C GLY A 78 -17.75 22.26 3.57
N THR A 79 -16.64 21.72 3.06
CA THR A 79 -15.67 22.47 2.25
C THR A 79 -15.90 22.20 0.77
N ALA A 80 -15.56 23.16 -0.09
CA ALA A 80 -15.43 22.95 -1.52
C ALA A 80 -14.00 22.53 -1.89
N ALA A 81 -13.82 21.89 -3.04
CA ALA A 81 -12.51 21.62 -3.60
C ALA A 81 -12.40 22.17 -5.03
N LEU A 82 -11.38 23.01 -5.26
CA LEU A 82 -11.04 23.52 -6.58
C LEU A 82 -9.60 23.11 -6.91
N PRO A 83 -9.40 22.01 -7.66
CA PRO A 83 -8.07 21.55 -8.00
C PRO A 83 -7.26 22.61 -8.74
N ALA A 84 -5.96 22.71 -8.41
CA ALA A 84 -5.06 23.61 -9.12
C ALA A 84 -5.00 23.26 -10.61
N ARG A 85 -5.11 24.26 -11.50
CA ARG A 85 -5.18 24.00 -12.95
C ARG A 85 -3.84 23.44 -13.45
N PRO A 86 -3.85 22.40 -14.30
CA PRO A 86 -2.63 21.92 -14.93
C PRO A 86 -1.89 23.05 -15.67
N ARG A 87 -0.57 23.14 -15.48
CA ARG A 87 0.32 24.14 -16.13
C ARG A 87 -0.01 25.60 -15.81
N LYS A 88 -0.62 25.91 -14.66
CA LYS A 88 -0.80 27.28 -14.15
C LYS A 88 -0.06 27.46 -12.81
N PRO A 89 1.19 27.99 -12.83
CA PRO A 89 2.02 28.15 -11.64
C PRO A 89 1.39 29.04 -10.54
N LYS A 90 0.51 29.97 -10.93
CA LYS A 90 -0.10 30.94 -10.02
C LYS A 90 -1.02 30.31 -8.98
N ASP A 91 -1.65 29.18 -9.29
CA ASP A 91 -2.63 28.53 -8.41
C ASP A 91 -1.94 27.88 -7.18
N LYS A 92 -0.62 27.66 -7.23
CA LYS A 92 0.17 27.03 -6.15
C LYS A 92 1.27 27.93 -5.55
N ALA A 93 1.40 29.15 -6.04
CA ALA A 93 2.52 30.03 -5.68
C ALA A 93 2.63 30.26 -4.16
N VAL A 94 1.50 30.27 -3.45
CA VAL A 94 1.47 30.48 -1.99
C VAL A 94 2.08 29.30 -1.24
N ILE A 95 1.68 28.06 -1.55
CA ILE A 95 2.19 26.86 -0.86
C ILE A 95 3.64 26.58 -1.23
N GLU A 96 4.00 26.69 -2.51
CA GLU A 96 5.39 26.49 -2.96
C GLU A 96 6.33 27.54 -2.32
N GLY A 97 5.89 28.80 -2.27
CA GLY A 97 6.63 29.86 -1.61
C GLY A 97 6.79 29.62 -0.10
N ALA A 98 5.70 29.27 0.59
CA ALA A 98 5.71 29.02 2.03
C ALA A 98 6.62 27.81 2.38
N LEU A 99 6.47 26.69 1.68
CA LEU A 99 7.30 25.50 1.87
C LEU A 99 8.75 25.77 1.51
N GLY A 100 9.04 26.50 0.43
CA GLY A 100 10.42 26.84 0.03
C GLY A 100 11.13 27.72 1.06
N VAL A 101 10.42 28.65 1.71
CA VAL A 101 10.98 29.45 2.81
C VAL A 101 11.16 28.60 4.07
N PHE A 102 10.16 27.79 4.43
CA PHE A 102 10.24 26.90 5.59
C PHE A 102 11.39 25.90 5.46
N TRP A 103 11.53 25.27 4.29
CA TRP A 103 12.57 24.28 4.02
C TRP A 103 13.97 24.87 4.16
N ARG A 104 14.23 26.05 3.58
CA ARG A 104 15.51 26.75 3.77
C ARG A 104 15.82 27.04 5.24
N TRP A 105 14.79 27.34 6.04
CA TRP A 105 14.95 27.66 7.45
C TRP A 105 15.23 26.42 8.33
N ILE A 106 14.66 25.27 7.99
CA ILE A 106 14.84 24.03 8.78
C ILE A 106 15.96 23.13 8.29
N ARG A 107 16.35 23.19 7.01
CA ARG A 107 17.28 22.23 6.37
C ARG A 107 18.59 22.04 7.14
N ALA A 108 19.25 23.13 7.54
CA ALA A 108 20.52 23.06 8.27
C ALA A 108 20.36 22.46 9.68
N LYS A 109 19.21 22.65 10.32
CA LYS A 109 18.91 22.06 11.63
C LYS A 109 18.56 20.59 11.48
N LEU A 110 17.73 20.26 10.49
CA LEU A 110 17.34 18.89 10.18
C LEU A 110 18.57 17.99 9.91
N ALA A 111 19.59 18.52 9.24
CA ALA A 111 20.83 17.79 8.95
C ALA A 111 21.60 17.34 10.22
N LYS A 112 21.44 18.07 11.34
CA LYS A 112 22.09 17.80 12.63
C LYS A 112 21.34 16.77 13.48
N GLU A 113 20.10 16.48 13.13
CA GLU A 113 19.23 15.59 13.90
C GLU A 113 19.22 14.17 13.31
N ARG A 114 18.88 13.18 14.13
CA ARG A 114 18.61 11.81 13.71
C ARG A 114 17.30 11.36 14.31
N PHE A 115 16.42 10.81 13.49
CA PHE A 115 15.10 10.37 13.90
C PHE A 115 14.97 8.86 13.69
N HIS A 116 14.38 8.18 14.67
CA HIS A 116 14.13 6.74 14.63
C HIS A 116 12.67 6.39 14.32
N SER A 117 11.79 7.40 14.26
CA SER A 117 10.36 7.24 13.99
C SER A 117 9.78 8.48 13.28
N ILE A 118 8.66 8.31 12.56
CA ILE A 118 7.93 9.42 11.95
C ILE A 118 7.33 10.32 13.03
N GLU A 119 6.90 9.73 14.14
CA GLU A 119 6.34 10.43 15.29
C GLU A 119 7.36 11.39 15.90
N GLY A 120 8.63 10.96 16.01
CA GLY A 120 9.74 11.81 16.46
C GLY A 120 10.01 12.97 15.49
N LEU A 121 10.05 12.70 14.18
CA LEU A 121 10.19 13.73 13.15
C LEU A 121 9.03 14.74 13.19
N ASN A 122 7.78 14.28 13.34
CA ASN A 122 6.60 15.13 13.43
C ASN A 122 6.58 16.00 14.67
N SER A 123 7.09 15.48 15.80
CA SER A 123 7.21 16.24 17.04
C SER A 123 8.20 17.40 16.87
N TRP A 124 9.34 17.12 16.24
CA TRP A 124 10.34 18.14 15.90
C TRP A 124 9.82 19.16 14.88
N LEU A 125 9.15 18.69 13.81
CA LEU A 125 8.53 19.56 12.80
C LEU A 125 7.50 20.50 13.43
N LYS A 126 6.66 20.01 14.34
CA LYS A 126 5.65 20.81 15.04
C LYS A 126 6.29 21.96 15.84
N GLU A 127 7.36 21.70 16.57
CA GLU A 127 8.10 22.73 17.31
C GLU A 127 8.68 23.80 16.38
N LYS A 128 9.29 23.38 15.26
CA LYS A 128 9.85 24.32 14.27
C LYS A 128 8.74 25.12 13.59
N LEU A 129 7.66 24.46 13.21
CA LEU A 129 6.52 25.07 12.54
C LEU A 129 5.87 26.16 13.41
N GLU A 130 5.71 25.92 14.71
CA GLU A 130 5.16 26.91 15.64
C GLU A 130 6.03 28.18 15.66
N ARG A 131 7.34 28.02 15.83
CA ARG A 131 8.30 29.14 15.78
C ARG A 131 8.30 29.87 14.43
N PHE A 132 8.13 29.13 13.33
CA PHE A 132 8.04 29.69 12.00
C PHE A 132 6.78 30.55 11.81
N ASN A 133 5.64 30.07 12.30
CA ASN A 133 4.36 30.76 12.20
C ASN A 133 4.29 31.99 13.11
N GLN A 134 4.98 31.99 14.25
CA GLN A 134 5.08 33.14 15.16
C GLN A 134 6.06 34.23 14.68
N ARG A 135 6.91 33.96 13.69
CA ARG A 135 7.88 34.95 13.20
C ARG A 135 7.19 36.07 12.40
N VAL A 136 7.51 37.31 12.76
CA VAL A 136 7.02 38.51 12.05
C VAL A 136 7.48 38.52 10.59
N GLN A 137 6.53 38.73 9.69
CA GLN A 137 6.80 38.87 8.26
C GLN A 137 7.12 40.34 7.96
N ARG A 138 8.35 40.61 7.49
CA ARG A 138 8.82 41.97 7.17
C ARG A 138 7.84 42.78 6.31
N LYS A 139 7.18 42.13 5.34
CA LYS A 139 6.23 42.77 4.42
C LYS A 139 4.95 43.25 5.11
N TYR A 140 4.50 42.57 6.16
CA TYR A 140 3.19 42.80 6.78
C TYR A 140 3.26 43.36 8.20
N GLY A 141 4.44 43.38 8.83
CA GLY A 141 4.61 43.82 10.23
C GLY A 141 4.03 42.85 11.28
N LEU A 142 3.27 41.84 10.85
CA LEU A 142 2.64 40.82 11.69
C LEU A 142 3.22 39.42 11.41
N SER A 143 3.12 38.54 12.39
CA SER A 143 3.37 37.11 12.18
C SER A 143 2.21 36.43 11.45
N ARG A 144 2.45 35.22 10.91
CA ARG A 144 1.38 34.41 10.30
C ARG A 144 0.31 34.07 11.32
N ARG A 145 0.74 33.76 12.56
CA ARG A 145 -0.15 33.47 13.68
C ARG A 145 -1.04 34.66 14.03
N GLN A 146 -0.45 35.86 14.13
CA GLN A 146 -1.20 37.08 14.41
C GLN A 146 -2.22 37.38 13.29
N LYS A 147 -1.84 37.25 12.02
CA LYS A 147 -2.76 37.42 10.89
C LYS A 147 -3.91 36.41 10.89
N PHE A 148 -3.64 35.17 11.30
CA PHE A 148 -4.66 34.14 11.43
C PHE A 148 -5.67 34.52 12.52
N GLU A 149 -5.18 34.86 13.71
CA GLU A 149 -6.01 35.22 14.86
C GLU A 149 -6.80 36.51 14.63
N SER A 150 -6.26 37.50 13.91
CA SER A 150 -6.90 38.80 13.72
C SER A 150 -7.95 38.85 12.61
N GLY A 151 -8.10 37.81 11.79
CA GLY A 151 -9.02 37.93 10.64
C GLY A 151 -9.33 36.68 9.82
N GLU A 152 -8.64 35.55 10.03
CA GLU A 152 -8.95 34.31 9.28
C GLU A 152 -9.63 33.25 10.14
N ARG A 153 -9.31 33.20 11.44
CA ARG A 153 -9.83 32.18 12.37
C ARG A 153 -11.36 32.14 12.41
N GLU A 154 -12.01 33.29 12.44
CA GLU A 154 -13.48 33.40 12.52
C GLU A 154 -14.18 33.04 11.20
N LEU A 155 -13.45 33.00 10.08
CA LEU A 155 -13.96 32.63 8.77
C LEU A 155 -13.87 31.12 8.50
N LEU A 156 -13.22 30.36 9.38
CA LEU A 156 -13.15 28.91 9.25
C LEU A 156 -14.50 28.29 9.64
N LEU A 157 -14.90 27.27 8.88
CA LEU A 157 -16.06 26.45 9.20
C LEU A 157 -15.77 25.60 10.45
N PRO A 158 -16.80 25.28 11.25
CA PRO A 158 -16.64 24.41 12.41
C PRO A 158 -16.21 23.01 11.99
N ILE A 159 -15.41 22.35 12.83
CA ILE A 159 -15.05 20.95 12.64
C ILE A 159 -16.27 20.08 13.03
N PRO A 160 -16.73 19.16 12.16
CA PRO A 160 -17.79 18.22 12.50
C PRO A 160 -17.47 17.41 13.77
N GLN A 161 -18.47 17.17 14.62
CA GLN A 161 -18.29 16.39 15.86
C GLN A 161 -17.93 14.93 15.57
N THR A 162 -18.47 14.37 14.49
CA THR A 162 -18.13 13.03 14.01
C THR A 162 -16.89 13.09 13.12
N PRO A 163 -15.80 12.37 13.46
CA PRO A 163 -14.62 12.33 12.60
C PRO A 163 -14.95 11.62 11.30
N TYR A 164 -14.37 12.09 10.19
CA TYR A 164 -14.47 11.38 8.91
C TYR A 164 -13.76 10.03 9.00
N GLU A 165 -14.48 8.94 8.70
CA GLU A 165 -13.87 7.61 8.65
C GLU A 165 -13.24 7.38 7.27
N ILE A 166 -11.91 7.46 7.21
CA ILE A 166 -11.16 7.18 5.99
C ILE A 166 -11.38 5.70 5.62
N CYS A 167 -12.01 5.46 4.47
CA CYS A 167 -12.20 4.12 3.94
C CYS A 167 -11.61 3.98 2.53
N GLU A 168 -11.21 2.75 2.20
CA GLU A 168 -10.81 2.35 0.85
C GLU A 168 -11.83 1.36 0.31
N TRP A 169 -12.24 1.56 -0.94
CA TRP A 169 -13.11 0.62 -1.63
C TRP A 169 -12.32 -0.24 -2.61
N GLN A 170 -12.58 -1.54 -2.58
CA GLN A 170 -12.14 -2.48 -3.62
C GLN A 170 -13.26 -3.46 -3.94
N THR A 171 -13.18 -4.14 -5.07
CA THR A 171 -14.04 -5.29 -5.34
C THR A 171 -13.32 -6.58 -4.96
N ALA A 172 -14.07 -7.55 -4.47
CA ALA A 172 -13.55 -8.88 -4.18
C ALA A 172 -14.60 -9.95 -4.47
N LYS A 173 -14.14 -11.10 -4.96
CA LYS A 173 -14.99 -12.24 -5.27
C LYS A 173 -14.66 -13.38 -4.31
N PRO A 174 -15.60 -13.77 -3.42
CA PRO A 174 -15.40 -14.93 -2.57
C PRO A 174 -15.21 -16.16 -3.45
N HIS A 175 -14.12 -16.88 -3.21
CA HIS A 175 -13.80 -18.09 -3.94
C HIS A 175 -14.66 -19.26 -3.46
N TRP A 176 -14.46 -20.46 -4.00
CA TRP A 176 -15.35 -21.58 -3.73
C TRP A 176 -15.41 -22.00 -2.24
N ASP A 177 -14.36 -21.66 -1.49
CA ASP A 177 -14.18 -21.86 -0.05
C ASP A 177 -14.80 -20.74 0.80
N CYS A 178 -15.56 -19.84 0.17
CA CYS A 178 -16.21 -18.68 0.77
C CYS A 178 -15.25 -17.60 1.29
N PHE A 179 -13.95 -17.63 0.96
CA PHE A 179 -13.03 -16.56 1.35
C PHE A 179 -12.76 -15.59 0.20
N ALA A 180 -12.69 -14.30 0.50
CA ALA A 180 -12.24 -13.25 -0.41
C ALA A 180 -10.92 -12.66 0.09
N GLN A 181 -10.00 -12.39 -0.83
CA GLN A 181 -8.72 -11.75 -0.49
C GLN A 181 -8.90 -10.23 -0.42
N VAL A 182 -8.51 -9.65 0.70
CA VAL A 182 -8.50 -8.20 0.92
C VAL A 182 -7.12 -7.80 1.43
N GLY A 183 -6.39 -7.05 0.61
CA GLY A 183 -4.95 -6.83 0.80
C GLY A 183 -4.17 -8.15 0.85
N LYS A 184 -3.58 -8.44 2.01
CA LYS A 184 -2.78 -9.65 2.25
C LYS A 184 -3.47 -10.68 3.14
N ASN A 185 -4.72 -10.46 3.52
CA ASN A 185 -5.50 -11.35 4.38
C ASN A 185 -6.74 -11.85 3.64
N PHE A 186 -7.32 -12.94 4.15
CA PHE A 186 -8.50 -13.60 3.59
C PHE A 186 -9.64 -13.50 4.59
N PHE A 187 -10.82 -13.10 4.13
CA PHE A 187 -11.99 -12.92 4.96
C PHE A 187 -13.14 -13.77 4.43
N SER A 188 -13.83 -14.50 5.30
CA SER A 188 -14.99 -15.31 4.90
C SER A 188 -16.17 -14.41 4.52
N ALA A 189 -16.93 -14.77 3.49
CA ALA A 189 -18.19 -14.16 3.12
C ALA A 189 -19.31 -15.22 3.14
N PRO A 190 -20.60 -14.82 3.26
CA PRO A 190 -21.72 -15.77 3.28
C PRO A 190 -21.71 -16.71 2.07
N TYR A 191 -21.96 -18.00 2.31
CA TYR A 191 -21.94 -19.06 1.28
C TYR A 191 -22.79 -18.75 0.05
N ALA A 192 -23.96 -18.14 0.24
CA ALA A 192 -24.87 -17.75 -0.85
C ALA A 192 -24.26 -16.74 -1.84
N LEU A 193 -23.20 -16.04 -1.44
CA LEU A 193 -22.53 -15.01 -2.24
C LEU A 193 -21.21 -15.48 -2.85
N ARG A 194 -20.91 -16.78 -2.74
CA ARG A 194 -19.77 -17.40 -3.38
C ARG A 194 -19.77 -17.15 -4.89
N GLY A 195 -18.64 -16.69 -5.41
CA GLY A 195 -18.47 -16.41 -6.83
C GLY A 195 -19.16 -15.13 -7.32
N LYS A 196 -19.90 -14.41 -6.46
CA LYS A 196 -20.44 -13.09 -6.77
C LYS A 196 -19.40 -12.01 -6.52
N GLU A 197 -19.50 -10.90 -7.23
CA GLU A 197 -18.66 -9.73 -7.00
C GLU A 197 -19.24 -8.93 -5.83
N LEU A 198 -18.41 -8.67 -4.82
CA LEU A 198 -18.76 -7.92 -3.62
C LEU A 198 -17.95 -6.62 -3.59
N GLY A 199 -18.61 -5.52 -3.21
CA GLY A 199 -17.92 -4.31 -2.80
C GLY A 199 -17.31 -4.52 -1.42
N VAL A 200 -16.09 -4.07 -1.21
CA VAL A 200 -15.40 -4.19 0.07
C VAL A 200 -15.01 -2.81 0.56
N ARG A 201 -15.56 -2.41 1.71
CA ARG A 201 -15.18 -1.19 2.41
C ARG A 201 -14.12 -1.55 3.45
N ILE A 202 -12.96 -0.93 3.35
CA ILE A 202 -11.82 -1.18 4.24
C ILE A 202 -11.60 0.07 5.07
N THR A 203 -11.77 -0.03 6.38
CA THR A 203 -11.47 1.04 7.33
C THR A 203 -10.24 0.67 8.17
N PRO A 204 -9.72 1.56 9.02
CA PRO A 204 -8.62 1.21 9.92
C PRO A 204 -9.00 0.08 10.89
N ALA A 205 -10.27 -0.01 11.27
CA ALA A 205 -10.76 -0.96 12.27
C ALA A 205 -11.44 -2.19 11.67
N HIS A 206 -12.09 -2.06 10.51
CA HIS A 206 -12.95 -3.11 9.97
C HIS A 206 -12.75 -3.34 8.46
N VAL A 207 -13.18 -4.52 8.02
CA VAL A 207 -13.38 -4.89 6.61
C VAL A 207 -14.82 -5.33 6.46
N GLU A 208 -15.56 -4.65 5.61
CA GLU A 208 -16.98 -4.90 5.38
C GLU A 208 -17.23 -5.30 3.94
N PHE A 209 -18.10 -6.29 3.74
CA PHE A 209 -18.54 -6.74 2.43
C PHE A 209 -19.94 -6.22 2.15
N PHE A 210 -20.15 -5.77 0.92
CA PHE A 210 -21.41 -5.27 0.41
C PHE A 210 -21.83 -6.04 -0.85
N TYR A 211 -23.10 -6.39 -0.93
CA TYR A 211 -23.73 -6.93 -2.13
C TYR A 211 -24.96 -6.09 -2.43
N GLN A 212 -25.06 -5.51 -3.63
CA GLN A 212 -26.20 -4.66 -4.02
C GLN A 212 -26.54 -3.55 -2.99
N LEU A 213 -25.51 -2.86 -2.49
CA LEU A 213 -25.59 -1.80 -1.47
C LEU A 213 -25.93 -2.26 -0.04
N GLU A 214 -26.23 -3.53 0.18
CA GLU A 214 -26.45 -4.09 1.52
C GLU A 214 -25.16 -4.64 2.11
N ARG A 215 -24.89 -4.33 3.39
CA ARG A 215 -23.74 -4.90 4.11
C ARG A 215 -24.03 -6.34 4.51
N VAL A 216 -23.30 -7.27 3.91
CA VAL A 216 -23.50 -8.72 4.07
C VAL A 216 -22.53 -9.37 5.04
N ALA A 217 -21.39 -8.73 5.33
CA ALA A 217 -20.43 -9.19 6.33
C ALA A 217 -19.59 -8.04 6.89
N MET A 218 -19.11 -8.21 8.12
CA MET A 218 -18.20 -7.28 8.79
C MET A 218 -17.16 -8.07 9.59
N HIS A 219 -15.90 -7.66 9.47
CA HIS A 219 -14.78 -8.29 10.16
C HIS A 219 -13.90 -7.25 10.82
N LYS A 220 -13.33 -7.60 11.98
CA LYS A 220 -12.26 -6.82 12.58
C LYS A 220 -11.00 -6.92 11.71
N ARG A 221 -10.39 -5.78 11.40
CA ARG A 221 -9.14 -5.73 10.63
C ARG A 221 -7.97 -6.13 11.54
N PRO A 222 -7.14 -7.12 11.15
CA PRO A 222 -5.97 -7.49 11.92
C PRO A 222 -4.89 -6.40 11.81
N PRO A 223 -3.99 -6.28 12.80
CA PRO A 223 -2.88 -5.33 12.74
C PRO A 223 -1.97 -5.57 11.53
N ALA A 224 -1.32 -4.52 11.02
CA ALA A 224 -0.57 -4.55 9.76
C ALA A 224 0.62 -5.55 9.74
N ASN A 225 1.14 -5.92 10.91
CA ASN A 225 2.19 -6.93 11.07
C ASN A 225 1.69 -8.38 10.89
N GLN A 226 0.36 -8.59 10.83
CA GLN A 226 -0.26 -9.90 10.63
C GLN A 226 -0.78 -10.00 9.19
N GLN A 227 -0.07 -10.77 8.37
CA GLN A 227 -0.36 -11.00 6.95
C GLN A 227 -0.62 -12.48 6.68
N GLY A 228 -1.37 -12.79 5.63
CA GLY A 228 -1.72 -14.15 5.23
C GLY A 228 -2.76 -14.83 6.12
N ARG A 229 -3.43 -14.10 7.02
CA ARG A 229 -4.42 -14.69 7.93
C ARG A 229 -5.74 -14.97 7.23
N TYR A 230 -6.39 -16.05 7.64
CA TYR A 230 -7.79 -16.35 7.30
C TYR A 230 -8.66 -15.97 8.48
N ILE A 231 -9.56 -15.01 8.26
CA ILE A 231 -10.48 -14.49 9.26
C ILE A 231 -11.85 -15.04 8.92
N ARG A 232 -12.29 -15.97 9.77
CA ARG A 232 -13.50 -16.76 9.58
C ARG A 232 -14.59 -16.28 10.54
N VAL A 233 -15.81 -16.20 10.03
CA VAL A 233 -17.05 -16.10 10.80
C VAL A 233 -17.84 -17.37 10.52
N ASP A 234 -18.14 -18.16 11.56
CA ASP A 234 -18.75 -19.47 11.38
C ASP A 234 -20.15 -19.42 10.76
N ALA A 235 -20.90 -18.34 11.01
CA ALA A 235 -22.22 -18.12 10.43
C ALA A 235 -22.20 -17.98 8.90
N HIS A 236 -21.04 -17.70 8.29
CA HIS A 236 -20.93 -17.59 6.84
C HIS A 236 -20.92 -18.95 6.13
N LEU A 237 -20.57 -20.03 6.83
CA LEU A 237 -20.41 -21.36 6.26
C LEU A 237 -21.47 -22.31 6.84
N PRO A 238 -22.39 -22.85 6.02
CA PRO A 238 -23.28 -23.94 6.45
C PRO A 238 -22.49 -25.20 6.83
N GLU A 239 -23.01 -26.02 7.75
CA GLU A 239 -22.39 -27.27 8.23
C GLU A 239 -22.01 -28.21 7.08
N ALA A 240 -22.86 -28.37 6.07
CA ALA A 240 -22.55 -29.19 4.89
C ALA A 240 -21.31 -28.68 4.12
N HIS A 241 -21.12 -27.36 4.06
CA HIS A 241 -19.94 -26.77 3.42
C HIS A 241 -18.70 -26.85 4.31
N LYS A 242 -18.86 -26.73 5.64
CA LYS A 242 -17.77 -26.98 6.61
C LYS A 242 -17.26 -28.41 6.45
N ALA A 243 -18.15 -29.39 6.47
CA ALA A 243 -17.82 -30.80 6.26
C ALA A 243 -17.11 -31.00 4.91
N MET A 244 -17.63 -30.44 3.82
CA MET A 244 -16.97 -30.51 2.51
C MET A 244 -15.52 -29.99 2.57
N LEU A 245 -15.28 -28.84 3.20
CA LEU A 245 -13.94 -28.25 3.32
C LEU A 245 -12.97 -29.12 4.12
N GLU A 246 -13.46 -29.90 5.08
CA GLU A 246 -12.66 -30.88 5.84
C GLU A 246 -12.30 -32.11 5.00
N PHE A 247 -13.15 -32.52 4.06
CA PHE A 247 -12.89 -33.65 3.16
C PHE A 247 -12.01 -33.30 1.95
N VAL A 248 -11.97 -32.04 1.51
CA VAL A 248 -11.20 -31.65 0.32
C VAL A 248 -9.69 -31.96 0.42
N PRO A 249 -9.00 -31.79 1.56
CA PRO A 249 -7.60 -32.20 1.70
C PRO A 249 -7.36 -33.68 1.34
N GLN A 250 -8.21 -34.59 1.82
CA GLN A 250 -8.11 -36.03 1.52
C GLN A 250 -8.34 -36.30 0.04
N LYS A 251 -9.33 -35.63 -0.56
CA LYS A 251 -9.58 -35.72 -2.00
C LYS A 251 -8.39 -35.23 -2.83
N CYS A 252 -7.78 -34.09 -2.46
CA CYS A 252 -6.57 -33.59 -3.12
C CYS A 252 -5.43 -34.59 -3.06
N LEU A 253 -5.24 -35.27 -1.92
CA LEU A 253 -4.20 -36.30 -1.77
C LEU A 253 -4.45 -37.50 -2.68
N SER A 254 -5.70 -37.98 -2.75
CA SER A 254 -6.11 -39.07 -3.64
C SER A 254 -5.92 -38.70 -5.12
N ASP A 255 -6.40 -37.52 -5.53
CA ASP A 255 -6.22 -37.03 -6.90
C ASP A 255 -4.73 -36.90 -7.26
N ALA A 256 -3.89 -36.45 -6.33
CA ALA A 256 -2.44 -36.36 -6.51
C ALA A 256 -1.78 -37.73 -6.73
N GLN A 257 -2.22 -38.76 -5.99
CA GLN A 257 -1.71 -40.13 -6.16
C GLN A 257 -1.99 -40.68 -7.56
N THR A 258 -3.12 -40.32 -8.17
CA THR A 258 -3.43 -40.73 -9.56
C THR A 258 -2.51 -40.11 -10.61
N ILE A 259 -1.79 -39.03 -10.26
CA ILE A 259 -0.85 -38.34 -11.15
C ILE A 259 0.55 -38.91 -10.97
N GLY A 260 0.99 -39.06 -9.72
CA GLY A 260 2.28 -39.68 -9.41
C GLY A 260 2.82 -39.35 -8.02
N PRO A 261 3.90 -40.04 -7.61
CA PRO A 261 4.46 -39.94 -6.26
C PRO A 261 5.00 -38.55 -5.92
N GLN A 262 5.54 -37.81 -6.87
CA GLN A 262 6.13 -36.48 -6.65
C GLN A 262 5.05 -35.41 -6.52
N THR A 263 3.99 -35.51 -7.31
CA THR A 263 2.80 -34.66 -7.15
C THR A 263 2.14 -34.90 -5.79
N HIS A 264 2.04 -36.16 -5.35
CA HIS A 264 1.52 -36.49 -4.03
C HIS A 264 2.38 -35.91 -2.90
N ALA A 265 3.70 -36.14 -2.92
CA ALA A 265 4.62 -35.63 -1.91
C ALA A 265 4.57 -34.09 -1.79
N LEU A 266 4.41 -33.38 -2.92
CA LEU A 266 4.28 -31.93 -2.93
C LEU A 266 2.97 -31.48 -2.24
N ILE A 267 1.84 -32.09 -2.60
CA ILE A 267 0.52 -31.75 -2.03
C ILE A 267 0.43 -32.13 -0.56
N GLU A 268 0.95 -33.29 -0.18
CA GLU A 268 1.07 -33.72 1.20
C GLU A 268 1.90 -32.73 2.02
N GLY A 269 3.06 -32.29 1.49
CA GLY A 269 3.87 -31.28 2.13
C GLY A 269 3.12 -29.97 2.36
N LEU A 270 2.35 -29.51 1.36
CA LEU A 270 1.53 -28.30 1.46
C LEU A 270 0.43 -28.39 2.52
N ILE A 271 -0.17 -29.57 2.70
CA ILE A 271 -1.25 -29.81 3.66
C ILE A 271 -0.69 -29.98 5.08
N THR A 272 0.25 -30.91 5.26
CA THR A 272 0.74 -31.39 6.57
C THR A 272 1.71 -30.44 7.25
N LYS A 273 2.60 -29.79 6.50
CA LYS A 273 3.59 -28.86 7.08
C LYS A 273 3.00 -27.47 7.35
N SER A 274 1.72 -27.25 7.03
CA SER A 274 1.03 -25.99 7.28
C SER A 274 0.32 -26.00 8.64
N ARG A 275 0.36 -24.88 9.38
CA ARG A 275 -0.44 -24.72 10.60
C ARG A 275 -1.95 -24.64 10.34
N HIS A 276 -2.35 -24.38 9.09
CA HIS A 276 -3.74 -24.26 8.66
C HIS A 276 -3.92 -24.85 7.25
N PRO A 277 -4.34 -26.12 7.13
CA PRO A 277 -4.49 -26.84 5.86
C PRO A 277 -5.32 -26.10 4.79
N LEU A 278 -6.35 -25.36 5.22
CA LEU A 278 -7.20 -24.56 4.33
C LEU A 278 -6.44 -23.47 3.57
N MET A 279 -5.29 -22.99 4.09
CA MET A 279 -4.49 -21.93 3.45
C MET A 279 -3.91 -22.36 2.10
N TYR A 280 -3.54 -23.64 1.97
CA TYR A 280 -2.89 -24.17 0.78
C TYR A 280 -3.85 -24.92 -0.13
N LEU A 281 -5.11 -25.11 0.29
CA LEU A 281 -6.10 -25.85 -0.46
C LEU A 281 -6.33 -25.27 -1.87
N ARG A 282 -6.39 -23.94 -1.99
CA ARG A 282 -6.44 -23.25 -3.28
C ARG A 282 -5.23 -23.55 -4.15
N ARG A 283 -4.05 -23.65 -3.54
CA ARG A 283 -2.80 -23.96 -4.24
C ARG A 283 -2.80 -25.42 -4.69
N CYS A 284 -3.16 -26.37 -3.83
CA CYS A 284 -3.27 -27.79 -4.17
C CYS A 284 -4.23 -28.00 -5.34
N LEU A 285 -5.44 -27.43 -5.28
CA LEU A 285 -6.40 -27.50 -6.39
C LEU A 285 -5.89 -26.81 -7.66
N GLY A 286 -5.21 -25.67 -7.52
CA GLY A 286 -4.58 -24.99 -8.65
C GLY A 286 -3.53 -25.85 -9.34
N ILE A 287 -2.68 -26.54 -8.58
CA ILE A 287 -1.66 -27.46 -9.09
C ILE A 287 -2.33 -28.64 -9.80
N LEU A 288 -3.30 -29.30 -9.17
CA LEU A 288 -4.03 -30.44 -9.75
C LEU A 288 -4.75 -30.05 -11.04
N ARG A 289 -5.29 -28.83 -11.13
CA ARG A 289 -5.94 -28.32 -12.35
C ARG A 289 -4.99 -28.21 -13.53
N LEU A 290 -3.68 -28.11 -13.33
CA LEU A 290 -2.69 -28.08 -14.42
C LEU A 290 -2.65 -29.41 -15.19
N LYS A 291 -3.10 -30.52 -14.59
CA LYS A 291 -3.24 -31.83 -15.25
C LYS A 291 -4.09 -31.73 -16.51
N SER A 292 -5.21 -30.99 -16.47
CA SER A 292 -6.11 -30.88 -17.62
C SER A 292 -5.53 -30.05 -18.77
N ARG A 293 -4.50 -29.23 -18.50
CA ARG A 293 -3.89 -28.34 -19.49
C ARG A 293 -2.57 -28.87 -20.06
N PHE A 294 -1.76 -29.52 -19.24
CA PHE A 294 -0.40 -29.97 -19.62
C PHE A 294 -0.23 -31.49 -19.60
N GLY A 295 -1.22 -32.24 -19.12
CA GLY A 295 -1.14 -33.70 -18.95
C GLY A 295 -0.53 -34.13 -17.61
N ALA A 296 -0.75 -35.39 -17.24
CA ALA A 296 -0.30 -35.95 -15.96
C ALA A 296 1.24 -36.06 -15.88
N ASP A 297 1.88 -36.60 -16.93
CA ASP A 297 3.33 -36.85 -16.92
C ASP A 297 4.16 -35.56 -16.86
N ALA A 298 3.70 -34.51 -17.56
CA ALA A 298 4.37 -33.21 -17.53
C ALA A 298 4.26 -32.56 -16.14
N LEU A 299 3.08 -32.66 -15.52
CA LEU A 299 2.85 -32.18 -14.16
C LEU A 299 3.70 -32.92 -13.13
N GLU A 300 3.81 -34.24 -13.25
CA GLU A 300 4.64 -35.05 -12.36
C GLU A 300 6.13 -34.66 -12.44
N ARG A 301 6.68 -34.49 -13.65
CA ARG A 301 8.05 -33.99 -13.82
C ARG A 301 8.25 -32.58 -13.27
N ALA A 302 7.26 -31.71 -13.44
CA ALA A 302 7.32 -30.36 -12.89
C ALA A 302 7.29 -30.36 -11.35
N CYS A 303 6.47 -31.23 -10.74
CA CYS A 303 6.42 -31.41 -9.29
C CYS A 303 7.74 -31.98 -8.75
N HIS A 304 8.33 -32.97 -9.44
CA HIS A 304 9.66 -33.50 -9.10
C HIS A 304 10.72 -32.39 -9.05
N ARG A 305 10.77 -31.54 -10.09
CA ARG A 305 11.70 -30.41 -10.13
C ARG A 305 11.40 -29.37 -9.04
N ALA A 306 10.13 -29.11 -8.77
CA ALA A 306 9.72 -28.16 -7.75
C ALA A 306 10.07 -28.63 -6.32
N ASN A 307 10.00 -29.94 -6.04
CA ASN A 307 10.40 -30.53 -4.76
C ASN A 307 11.91 -30.41 -4.49
N GLY A 308 12.74 -30.31 -5.54
CA GLY A 308 14.20 -30.11 -5.42
C GLY A 308 14.64 -28.66 -5.22
N LEU A 309 13.71 -27.69 -5.20
CA LEU A 309 14.04 -26.28 -4.98
C LEU A 309 14.26 -25.99 -3.48
N PRO A 310 15.13 -25.02 -3.13
CA PRO A 310 15.36 -24.63 -1.74
C PRO A 310 14.17 -23.92 -1.09
N GLU A 311 13.12 -23.58 -1.86
CA GLU A 311 11.90 -22.97 -1.33
C GLU A 311 11.01 -24.01 -0.65
N ASN A 312 10.81 -23.86 0.66
CA ASN A 312 9.74 -24.56 1.37
C ASN A 312 8.38 -24.03 0.85
N PHE A 313 7.66 -24.86 0.09
CA PHE A 313 6.34 -24.58 -0.53
C PHE A 313 6.40 -23.76 -1.83
N PRO A 314 6.77 -24.38 -2.97
CA PRO A 314 6.76 -23.70 -4.27
C PRO A 314 5.36 -23.11 -4.56
N ARG A 315 5.35 -21.91 -5.17
CA ARG A 315 4.12 -21.23 -5.57
C ARG A 315 3.56 -21.86 -6.85
N LEU A 316 2.25 -21.69 -7.07
CA LEU A 316 1.61 -22.15 -8.31
C LEU A 316 2.31 -21.61 -9.57
N ASN A 317 2.68 -20.32 -9.55
CA ASN A 317 3.39 -19.68 -10.67
C ASN A 317 4.75 -20.32 -10.96
N THR A 318 5.44 -20.85 -9.94
CA THR A 318 6.71 -21.55 -10.11
C THR A 318 6.51 -22.84 -10.91
N ILE A 319 5.49 -23.62 -10.56
CA ILE A 319 5.16 -24.88 -11.24
C ILE A 319 4.66 -24.61 -12.66
N GLU A 320 3.82 -23.59 -12.86
CA GLU A 320 3.43 -23.14 -14.20
C GLU A 320 4.62 -22.69 -15.05
N GLY A 321 5.59 -22.00 -14.45
CA GLY A 321 6.82 -21.58 -15.13
C GLY A 321 7.63 -22.77 -15.62
N ILE A 322 7.81 -23.79 -14.77
CA ILE A 322 8.50 -25.04 -15.12
C ILE A 322 7.78 -25.75 -16.28
N LEU A 323 6.45 -25.85 -16.22
CA LEU A 323 5.65 -26.49 -17.27
C LEU A 323 5.76 -25.74 -18.61
N LYS A 324 5.67 -24.41 -18.60
CA LYS A 324 5.78 -23.58 -19.81
C LYS A 324 7.17 -23.70 -20.44
N ALA A 325 8.23 -23.72 -19.63
CA ALA A 325 9.60 -23.90 -20.09
C ALA A 325 9.85 -25.28 -20.76
N HIS A 326 9.08 -26.31 -20.40
CA HIS A 326 9.13 -27.62 -21.04
C HIS A 326 8.22 -27.77 -22.26
N THR A 327 7.18 -26.95 -22.39
CA THR A 327 6.24 -27.01 -23.54
C THR A 327 6.73 -26.18 -24.73
N ASN A 328 7.52 -25.13 -24.48
CA ASN A 328 8.20 -24.33 -25.50
C ASN A 328 9.73 -24.49 -25.38
N PRO A 329 10.34 -25.53 -25.98
CA PRO A 329 11.80 -25.59 -26.09
C PRO A 329 12.38 -24.44 -26.94
N ALA A 330 11.56 -23.76 -27.75
CA ALA A 330 11.97 -22.66 -28.64
C ALA A 330 12.08 -21.27 -27.98
N SER A 331 11.87 -21.12 -26.66
CA SER A 331 11.97 -19.80 -25.99
C SER A 331 13.19 -19.66 -25.07
N ASN A 332 14.03 -20.69 -24.95
CA ASN A 332 15.28 -20.64 -24.20
C ASN A 332 16.43 -21.17 -25.04
N VAL A 333 16.69 -20.50 -26.17
CA VAL A 333 18.08 -20.27 -26.56
C VAL A 333 18.45 -18.92 -25.99
N THR A 334 18.72 -18.89 -24.68
CA THR A 334 19.75 -17.96 -24.22
C THR A 334 21.03 -18.58 -24.74
N GLU A 335 21.42 -18.23 -25.97
CA GLU A 335 22.82 -18.32 -26.34
C GLU A 335 23.57 -17.63 -25.20
N MET A 336 24.28 -18.42 -24.40
CA MET A 336 25.39 -17.87 -23.65
C MET A 336 26.26 -17.22 -24.71
N SER A 337 26.15 -15.90 -24.85
CA SER A 337 27.10 -15.14 -25.63
C SER A 337 28.47 -15.60 -25.13
N PRO A 338 29.37 -16.08 -26.02
CA PRO A 338 30.66 -16.54 -25.58
C PRO A 338 31.26 -15.45 -24.71
N GLN A 339 31.81 -15.83 -23.54
CA GLN A 339 32.53 -14.88 -22.70
C GLN A 339 33.62 -14.25 -23.56
N VAL A 340 33.38 -13.04 -24.05
CA VAL A 340 34.42 -12.23 -24.66
C VAL A 340 35.31 -11.81 -23.50
N MET A 341 36.40 -12.54 -23.29
CA MET A 341 37.51 -12.06 -22.47
C MET A 341 38.04 -10.78 -23.12
N ARG A 342 37.53 -9.65 -22.68
CA ARG A 342 38.11 -8.36 -23.02
C ARG A 342 39.40 -8.23 -22.20
N GLY A 343 40.53 -8.24 -22.90
CA GLY A 343 41.81 -7.86 -22.30
C GLY A 343 41.74 -6.45 -21.69
N PRO A 344 42.65 -6.12 -20.75
CA PRO A 344 42.63 -4.84 -20.06
C PRO A 344 42.71 -3.69 -21.06
N ASN A 345 41.69 -2.82 -21.06
CA ASN A 345 41.60 -1.67 -21.94
C ASN A 345 42.42 -0.52 -21.31
N PRO A 346 43.53 -0.07 -21.94
CA PRO A 346 44.41 0.96 -21.37
C PRO A 346 43.75 2.36 -21.27
N ASN A 347 42.51 2.53 -21.76
CA ASN A 347 41.81 3.81 -21.79
C ASN A 347 40.76 4.01 -20.67
N LEU A 348 40.62 3.07 -19.73
CA LEU A 348 39.75 3.24 -18.55
C LEU A 348 40.58 3.70 -17.35
N ARG A 349 40.67 5.02 -17.14
CA ARG A 349 41.18 5.60 -15.88
C ARG A 349 40.20 5.27 -14.74
N GLY A 350 40.67 4.57 -13.70
CA GLY A 350 40.06 4.65 -12.37
C GLY A 350 39.85 3.38 -11.54
N GLN A 351 40.35 2.20 -11.92
CA GLN A 351 40.15 0.99 -11.09
C GLN A 351 41.17 0.75 -9.96
N ASN A 352 42.22 1.57 -9.83
CA ASN A 352 43.28 1.36 -8.82
C ASN A 352 43.36 2.47 -7.76
N HIS A 353 42.23 2.85 -7.16
CA HIS A 353 42.27 3.63 -5.93
C HIS A 353 41.30 3.03 -4.93
N TRP A 354 41.84 2.32 -3.94
CA TRP A 354 41.45 2.21 -2.53
C TRP A 354 42.03 0.90 -1.94
N VAL A 355 43.35 0.86 -1.79
CA VAL A 355 43.99 0.01 -0.75
C VAL A 355 44.64 0.98 0.22
N GLN A 356 44.03 1.14 1.38
CA GLN A 356 44.64 1.85 2.52
C GLN A 356 45.69 0.93 3.15
N PRO A 357 46.93 1.37 3.38
CA PRO A 357 47.92 0.57 4.08
C PRO A 357 47.66 0.61 5.60
N VAL A 358 47.72 -0.57 6.22
CA VAL A 358 47.77 -0.75 7.67
C VAL A 358 49.22 -0.55 8.10
N GLU A 359 49.51 0.56 8.80
CA GLU A 359 50.77 0.71 9.55
C GLU A 359 50.56 0.28 11.00
N GLN A 360 51.30 -0.74 11.42
CA GLN A 360 51.52 -1.09 12.82
C GLN A 360 52.61 -0.19 13.40
N PRO A 361 52.47 0.40 14.60
CA PRO A 361 53.58 0.98 15.31
C PRO A 361 54.33 -0.08 16.10
N SER A 362 55.64 -0.11 15.90
CA SER A 362 56.64 -0.84 16.68
C SER A 362 56.67 -0.40 18.15
N LEU A 363 56.88 -1.37 19.04
CA LEU A 363 57.32 -1.19 20.42
C LEU A 363 58.56 -0.29 20.48
N TRP A 364 58.51 0.79 21.27
CA TRP A 364 59.39 1.15 22.40
C TRP A 364 58.71 2.28 23.19
#